data_AF-A0A916CYL3-F1
#
_entry.id   AF-A0A916CYL3-F1
#
_cell.length_a   1.000
_cell.length_b   1.000
_cell.length_c   1.000
_cell.angle_alpha   90.00
_cell.angle_beta   90.00
_cell.angle_gamma   90.00
#
_symmetry.space_group_name_H-M   'P 1'
#
loop_
_entity.id
_entity.type
_entity.pdbx_description
1 polymer ?
#
loop_
_entity_poly.entity_id
_entity_poly.type
_entity_poly.pdbx_seq_one_letter_code
_entity_poly.pdbx_strand_id
1 'polypeptide(L)'
;MNDLVADITAVLVWTVNGFLVLVYYAVDHIQTVLLAISVLVFAVYISREQMVWAIGSGALAITASLLAPAPVPLFLLVMSLAGWAGQWLEQYNKPANHWNTIRGQALYAIAGLGFALYRNFGLGASIANDPMMSQGAGYLNALIGIGMYVIPLGWLAMLTQSIWAHPPAQGTPDRLITNIRTRGKR
;
A
#
# COMPACT_ATOMS: atom_id res chain seq x y z
N MET A 1 -10.11 -47.24 25.87
CA MET A 1 -10.37 -45.92 26.52
C MET A 1 -9.13 -45.04 26.48
N ASN A 2 -7.94 -45.57 26.78
CA ASN A 2 -6.67 -44.82 26.69
C ASN A 2 -6.32 -44.37 25.26
N ASP A 3 -6.59 -45.21 24.25
CA ASP A 3 -6.29 -44.87 22.85
C ASP A 3 -7.18 -43.75 22.31
N LEU A 4 -8.47 -43.75 22.67
CA LEU A 4 -9.41 -42.68 22.31
C LEU A 4 -8.99 -41.32 22.91
N VAL A 5 -8.53 -41.32 24.17
CA VAL A 5 -8.04 -40.11 24.82
C VAL A 5 -6.75 -39.63 24.15
N ALA A 6 -5.83 -40.53 23.80
CA ALA A 6 -4.62 -40.21 23.08
C ALA A 6 -4.91 -39.58 21.70
N ASP A 7 -5.83 -40.18 20.93
CA ASP A 7 -6.23 -39.67 19.61
C ASP A 7 -6.87 -38.28 19.70
N ILE A 8 -7.77 -38.06 20.66
CA ILE A 8 -8.39 -36.75 20.89
C ILE A 8 -7.33 -35.71 21.27
N THR A 9 -6.39 -36.06 22.16
CA THR A 9 -5.30 -35.14 22.52
C THR A 9 -4.39 -34.81 21.35
N ALA A 10 -4.08 -35.79 20.48
CA ALA A 10 -3.27 -35.56 19.30
C ALA A 10 -3.96 -34.59 18.33
N VAL A 11 -5.25 -34.79 18.04
CA VAL A 11 -6.03 -33.90 17.17
C VAL A 11 -6.10 -32.49 17.74
N LEU A 12 -6.34 -32.35 19.05
CA LEU A 12 -6.36 -31.04 19.73
C LEU A 12 -5.00 -30.34 19.64
N VAL A 13 -3.91 -31.04 19.93
CA VAL A 13 -2.55 -30.48 19.86
C VAL A 13 -2.23 -30.02 18.43
N TRP A 14 -2.55 -30.83 17.42
CA TRP A 14 -2.34 -30.44 16.02
C TRP A 14 -3.18 -29.24 15.60
N THR A 15 -4.44 -29.16 16.03
CA THR A 15 -5.32 -28.04 15.71
C THR A 15 -4.84 -26.76 16.37
N VAL A 16 -4.47 -26.81 17.66
CA VAL A 16 -3.94 -25.67 18.40
C VAL A 16 -2.60 -25.23 17.82
N ASN A 17 -1.70 -26.15 17.53
CA ASN A 17 -0.41 -25.83 16.91
C ASN A 17 -0.59 -25.17 15.53
N GLY A 18 -1.47 -25.72 14.69
CA GLY A 18 -1.79 -25.12 13.39
C GLY A 18 -2.35 -23.70 13.53
N PHE A 19 -3.27 -23.49 14.47
CA PHE A 19 -3.81 -22.16 14.77
C PHE A 19 -2.73 -21.19 15.27
N LEU A 20 -1.87 -21.62 16.18
CA LEU A 20 -0.77 -20.81 16.71
C LEU A 20 0.23 -20.41 15.62
N VAL A 21 0.53 -21.32 14.68
CA VAL A 21 1.37 -21.02 13.52
C VAL A 21 0.73 -19.92 12.66
N LEU A 22 -0.59 -19.98 12.41
CA LEU A 22 -1.29 -18.94 11.66
C LEU A 22 -1.23 -17.58 12.38
N VAL A 23 -1.46 -17.57 13.70
CA VAL A 23 -1.37 -16.34 14.51
C VAL A 23 0.05 -15.77 14.48
N TYR A 24 1.06 -16.62 14.65
CA TYR A 24 2.46 -16.21 14.59
C TYR A 24 2.81 -15.57 13.24
N TYR A 25 2.48 -16.24 12.13
CA TYR A 25 2.72 -15.71 10.78
C TYR A 25 1.96 -14.40 10.53
N ALA A 26 0.73 -14.29 11.02
CA ALA A 26 -0.06 -13.06 10.89
C ALA A 26 0.55 -11.89 11.67
N VAL A 27 1.11 -12.15 12.85
CA VAL A 27 1.82 -11.12 13.65
C VAL A 27 3.12 -10.73 12.98
N ASP A 28 3.89 -11.70 12.48
CA ASP A 28 5.15 -11.46 11.76
C ASP A 28 4.94 -10.62 10.49
N HIS A 29 3.77 -10.78 9.84
CA HIS A 29 3.38 -10.06 8.63
C HIS A 29 2.26 -9.05 8.86
N ILE A 30 2.13 -8.50 10.09
CA ILE A 30 0.99 -7.66 10.47
C ILE A 30 0.79 -6.46 9.53
N GLN A 31 1.90 -5.87 9.04
CA GLN A 31 1.86 -4.75 8.10
C GLN A 31 1.18 -5.16 6.78
N THR A 32 1.49 -6.34 6.27
CA THR A 32 0.88 -6.89 5.06
C THR A 32 -0.58 -7.25 5.28
N VAL A 33 -0.92 -7.81 6.43
CA VAL A 33 -2.32 -8.13 6.78
C VAL A 33 -3.16 -6.85 6.82
N LEU A 34 -2.69 -5.81 7.50
CA LEU A 34 -3.38 -4.51 7.56
C LEU A 34 -3.46 -3.86 6.18
N LEU A 35 -2.39 -3.95 5.38
CA LEU A 35 -2.39 -3.46 4.00
C LEU A 35 -3.45 -4.18 3.17
N ALA A 36 -3.51 -5.52 3.25
CA ALA A 36 -4.48 -6.32 2.51
C ALA A 36 -5.91 -5.92 2.85
N ILE A 37 -6.22 -5.78 4.14
CA ILE A 37 -7.53 -5.28 4.60
C ILE A 37 -7.81 -3.89 3.99
N SER A 38 -6.85 -2.96 4.11
CA SER A 38 -7.02 -1.58 3.65
C SER A 38 -7.31 -1.50 2.14
N VAL A 39 -6.56 -2.23 1.30
CA VAL A 39 -6.74 -2.19 -0.16
C VAL A 39 -7.98 -2.95 -0.62
N LEU A 40 -8.37 -4.03 0.08
CA LEU A 40 -9.61 -4.76 -0.21
C LEU A 40 -10.84 -3.92 0.10
N VAL A 41 -10.87 -3.28 1.28
CA VAL A 41 -11.96 -2.37 1.64
C VAL A 41 -12.01 -1.20 0.66
N PHE A 42 -10.85 -0.67 0.22
CA PHE A 42 -10.79 0.42 -0.74
C PHE A 42 -11.37 0.02 -2.10
N ALA A 43 -11.06 -1.18 -2.59
CA ALA A 43 -11.61 -1.71 -3.83
C ALA A 43 -13.13 -1.92 -3.78
N VAL A 44 -13.70 -2.25 -2.61
CA VAL A 44 -15.16 -2.38 -2.44
C VAL A 44 -15.86 -1.02 -2.39
N TYR A 45 -15.20 0.00 -1.84
CA TYR A 45 -15.80 1.33 -1.65
C TYR A 45 -15.80 2.20 -2.93
N ILE A 46 -14.89 1.95 -3.86
CA ILE A 46 -14.68 2.77 -5.06
C ILE A 46 -15.72 2.50 -6.17
N SER A 47 -15.82 3.40 -7.15
CA SER A 47 -16.70 3.21 -8.31
C SER A 47 -16.27 2.02 -9.17
N ARG A 48 -17.24 1.38 -9.86
CA ARG A 48 -16.99 0.19 -10.69
C ARG A 48 -15.93 0.41 -11.77
N GLU A 49 -15.83 1.63 -12.31
CA GLU A 49 -14.85 2.01 -13.34
C GLU A 49 -13.41 1.98 -12.81
N GLN A 50 -13.21 2.31 -11.53
CA GLN A 50 -11.90 2.36 -10.89
C GLN A 50 -11.57 1.05 -10.15
N MET A 51 -12.57 0.21 -9.89
CA MET A 51 -12.45 -1.04 -9.12
C MET A 51 -11.40 -1.98 -9.68
N VAL A 52 -11.36 -2.21 -11.00
CA VAL A 52 -10.38 -3.13 -11.62
C VAL A 52 -8.94 -2.63 -11.38
N TRP A 53 -8.73 -1.31 -11.46
CA TRP A 53 -7.44 -0.69 -11.20
C TRP A 53 -7.06 -0.72 -9.72
N ALA A 54 -8.03 -0.55 -8.83
CA ALA A 54 -7.83 -0.68 -7.38
C ALA A 54 -7.48 -2.11 -6.98
N ILE A 55 -8.13 -3.12 -7.59
CA ILE A 55 -7.80 -4.53 -7.37
C ILE A 55 -6.39 -4.82 -7.91
N GLY A 56 -6.08 -4.36 -9.13
CA GLY A 56 -4.76 -4.54 -9.73
C GLY A 56 -3.64 -3.92 -8.90
N SER A 57 -3.80 -2.67 -8.47
CA SER A 57 -2.81 -1.99 -7.62
C SER A 57 -2.75 -2.58 -6.21
N GLY A 58 -3.88 -3.01 -5.64
CA GLY A 58 -3.95 -3.69 -4.34
C GLY A 58 -3.24 -5.04 -4.35
N ALA A 59 -3.49 -5.87 -5.37
CA ALA A 59 -2.79 -7.15 -5.55
C ALA A 59 -1.29 -6.94 -5.74
N LEU A 60 -0.90 -5.94 -6.53
CA LEU A 60 0.50 -5.58 -6.72
C LEU A 60 1.16 -5.13 -5.42
N ALA A 61 0.47 -4.32 -4.62
CA ALA A 61 0.95 -3.85 -3.32
C ALA A 61 1.10 -4.99 -2.30
N ILE A 62 0.13 -5.90 -2.21
CA ILE A 62 0.24 -7.08 -1.34
C ILE A 62 1.43 -7.94 -1.77
N THR A 63 1.58 -8.18 -3.08
CA THR A 63 2.71 -8.96 -3.61
C THR A 63 4.05 -8.28 -3.29
N ALA A 64 4.16 -6.98 -3.52
CA ALA A 64 5.35 -6.20 -3.17
C ALA A 64 5.64 -6.26 -1.66
N SER A 65 4.62 -6.15 -0.83
CA SER A 65 4.74 -6.20 0.63
C SER A 65 5.18 -7.58 1.14
N LEU A 66 4.87 -8.67 0.44
CA LEU A 66 5.31 -10.01 0.82
C LEU A 66 6.75 -10.30 0.40
N LEU A 67 7.16 -9.75 -0.74
CA LEU A 67 8.45 -10.08 -1.36
C LEU A 67 9.58 -9.11 -1.00
N ALA A 68 9.26 -7.84 -0.77
CA ALA A 68 10.24 -6.80 -0.53
C ALA A 68 10.57 -6.69 0.97
N PRO A 69 11.86 -6.49 1.32
CA PRO A 69 12.23 -6.25 2.71
C PRO A 69 11.79 -4.86 3.18
N ALA A 70 11.97 -4.58 4.47
CA ALA A 70 11.78 -3.25 5.02
C ALA A 70 12.56 -2.21 4.20
N PRO A 71 11.97 -1.02 3.92
CA PRO A 71 10.77 -0.45 4.54
C PRO A 71 9.47 -0.61 3.72
N VAL A 72 9.48 -1.38 2.63
CA VAL A 72 8.39 -1.39 1.64
C VAL A 72 7.00 -1.75 2.23
N PRO A 73 6.86 -2.81 3.06
CA PRO A 73 5.56 -3.17 3.64
C PRO A 73 4.93 -2.03 4.45
N LEU A 74 5.75 -1.38 5.27
CA LEU A 74 5.32 -0.26 6.10
C LEU A 74 4.85 0.92 5.24
N PHE A 75 5.63 1.34 4.24
CA PHE A 75 5.26 2.49 3.42
C PHE A 75 4.06 2.21 2.52
N LEU A 76 3.89 0.99 2.00
CA LEU A 76 2.67 0.63 1.29
C LEU A 76 1.44 0.72 2.20
N LEU A 77 1.55 0.29 3.46
CA LEU A 77 0.48 0.47 4.44
C LEU A 77 0.21 1.95 4.71
N VAL A 78 1.24 2.75 4.99
CA VAL A 78 1.12 4.19 5.25
C VAL A 78 0.48 4.90 4.07
N MET A 79 0.90 4.61 2.83
CA MET A 79 0.32 5.19 1.62
C MET A 79 -1.15 4.81 1.45
N SER A 80 -1.52 3.56 1.73
CA SER A 80 -2.90 3.10 1.67
C SER A 80 -3.78 3.82 2.70
N LEU A 81 -3.32 3.95 3.95
CA LEU A 81 -4.03 4.67 5.01
C LEU A 81 -4.11 6.18 4.74
N ALA A 82 -3.04 6.77 4.21
CA ALA A 82 -3.04 8.17 3.81
C ALA A 82 -4.00 8.42 2.64
N GLY A 83 -4.12 7.48 1.70
CA GLY A 83 -5.13 7.52 0.65
C GLY A 83 -6.54 7.59 1.23
N TRP A 84 -6.86 6.76 2.22
CA TRP A 84 -8.11 6.83 2.97
C TRP A 84 -8.33 8.18 3.67
N ALA A 85 -7.32 8.65 4.40
CA ALA A 85 -7.37 9.96 5.04
C ALA A 85 -7.63 11.08 4.02
N GLY A 86 -6.99 11.00 2.86
CA GLY A 86 -7.22 11.92 1.76
C GLY A 86 -8.65 11.87 1.24
N GLN A 87 -9.28 10.70 1.11
CA GLN A 87 -10.68 10.60 0.68
C GLN A 87 -11.66 11.22 1.68
N TRP A 88 -11.33 11.11 2.96
CA TRP A 88 -12.13 11.70 4.02
C TRP A 88 -12.01 13.22 4.05
N LEU A 89 -10.81 13.75 3.80
CA LEU A 89 -10.55 15.19 3.77
C LEU A 89 -10.97 15.86 2.45
N GLU A 90 -10.89 15.16 1.32
CA GLU A 90 -11.21 15.70 -0.01
C GLU A 90 -12.73 15.83 -0.21
N GLN A 91 -13.20 17.05 -0.43
CA GLN A 91 -14.63 17.34 -0.59
C GLN A 91 -15.05 17.58 -2.04
N TYR A 92 -14.15 18.03 -2.91
CA TYR A 92 -14.50 18.52 -4.25
C TYR A 92 -14.19 17.51 -5.34
N ASN A 93 -13.03 16.85 -5.31
CA ASN A 93 -12.58 15.97 -6.38
C ASN A 93 -12.13 14.59 -5.89
N LYS A 94 -13.05 13.89 -5.22
CA LYS A 94 -12.85 12.51 -4.76
C LYS A 94 -12.40 11.55 -5.86
N PRO A 95 -12.97 11.57 -7.09
CA PRO A 95 -12.52 10.67 -8.16
C PRO A 95 -11.05 10.85 -8.54
N ALA A 96 -10.55 12.08 -8.59
CA ALA A 96 -9.13 12.33 -8.86
C ALA A 96 -8.25 11.86 -7.69
N ASN A 97 -8.71 12.05 -6.45
CA ASN A 97 -7.97 11.57 -5.29
C ASN A 97 -7.91 10.02 -5.25
N HIS A 98 -8.99 9.33 -5.66
CA HIS A 98 -8.96 7.87 -5.80
C HIS A 98 -7.86 7.43 -6.77
N TRP A 99 -7.81 8.05 -7.95
CA TRP A 99 -6.77 7.79 -8.93
C TRP A 99 -5.37 8.12 -8.41
N ASN A 100 -5.21 9.19 -7.64
CA ASN A 100 -3.95 9.54 -7.02
C ASN A 100 -3.47 8.46 -6.02
N THR A 101 -4.40 7.87 -5.29
CA THR A 101 -4.13 6.76 -4.38
C THR A 101 -3.74 5.50 -5.15
N ILE A 102 -4.54 5.10 -6.13
CA ILE A 102 -4.28 3.90 -6.95
C ILE A 102 -2.91 3.98 -7.63
N ARG A 103 -2.60 5.12 -8.29
CA ARG A 103 -1.32 5.30 -8.99
C ARG A 103 -0.13 5.33 -8.04
N GLY A 104 -0.26 6.01 -6.90
CA GLY A 104 0.80 6.10 -5.90
C GLY A 104 1.15 4.73 -5.35
N GLN A 105 0.12 3.98 -4.96
CA GLN A 105 0.26 2.61 -4.47
C GLN A 105 0.90 1.70 -5.53
N ALA A 106 0.43 1.76 -6.78
CA ALA A 106 0.97 0.95 -7.87
C ALA A 106 2.44 1.27 -8.16
N LEU A 107 2.80 2.55 -8.26
CA LEU A 107 4.18 2.97 -8.54
C LEU A 107 5.14 2.53 -7.44
N TYR A 108 4.77 2.72 -6.17
CA TYR A 108 5.62 2.29 -5.08
C TYR A 108 5.69 0.77 -4.95
N ALA A 109 4.61 0.03 -5.26
CA ALA A 109 4.63 -1.42 -5.31
C ALA A 109 5.58 -1.95 -6.40
N ILE A 110 5.57 -1.36 -7.59
CA ILE A 110 6.53 -1.71 -8.67
C ILE A 110 7.96 -1.43 -8.22
N ALA A 111 8.22 -0.27 -7.62
CA ALA A 111 9.53 0.07 -7.08
C ALA A 111 9.97 -0.93 -5.99
N GLY A 112 9.04 -1.33 -5.12
CA GLY A 112 9.25 -2.34 -4.09
C GLY A 112 9.56 -3.73 -4.65
N LEU A 113 8.91 -4.15 -5.74
CA LEU A 113 9.24 -5.39 -6.43
C LEU A 113 10.64 -5.32 -7.08
N GLY A 114 10.99 -4.20 -7.70
CA GLY A 114 12.35 -3.96 -8.20
C GLY A 114 13.39 -4.03 -7.07
N PHE A 115 13.06 -3.48 -5.90
CA PHE A 115 13.89 -3.57 -4.72
C PHE A 115 14.01 -5.00 -4.18
N ALA A 116 12.92 -5.76 -4.18
CA ALA A 116 12.93 -7.18 -3.83
C ALA A 116 13.85 -7.98 -4.77
N LEU A 117 13.76 -7.74 -6.09
CA LEU A 117 14.67 -8.34 -7.07
C LEU A 117 16.12 -8.03 -6.73
N TYR A 118 16.41 -6.77 -6.42
CA TYR A 118 17.75 -6.30 -6.07
C TYR A 118 18.29 -6.92 -4.76
N ARG A 119 17.48 -7.02 -3.70
CA ARG A 119 17.92 -7.46 -2.37
C ARG A 119 17.74 -8.95 -2.10
N ASN A 120 16.58 -9.51 -2.42
CA ASN A 120 16.18 -10.85 -2.00
C ASN A 120 16.42 -11.89 -3.10
N PHE A 121 16.36 -11.50 -4.38
CA PHE A 121 16.58 -12.43 -5.50
C PHE A 121 17.98 -12.37 -6.11
N GLY A 122 18.95 -11.79 -5.39
CA GLY A 122 20.37 -11.88 -5.72
C GLY A 122 20.86 -10.95 -6.84
N LEU A 123 20.00 -10.14 -7.48
CA LEU A 123 20.42 -9.24 -8.55
C LEU A 123 21.51 -8.25 -8.08
N GLY A 124 21.38 -7.68 -6.89
CA GLY A 124 22.40 -6.78 -6.33
C GLY A 124 23.74 -7.48 -6.11
N ALA A 125 23.73 -8.74 -5.67
CA ALA A 125 24.94 -9.53 -5.49
C ALA A 125 25.59 -9.87 -6.85
N SER A 126 24.80 -10.25 -7.84
CA SER A 126 25.29 -10.52 -9.20
C SER A 126 25.98 -9.29 -9.82
N ILE A 127 25.39 -8.09 -9.65
CA ILE A 127 25.99 -6.83 -10.15
C ILE A 127 27.28 -6.51 -9.39
N ALA A 128 27.32 -6.71 -8.08
CA ALA A 128 28.51 -6.42 -7.27
C ALA A 128 29.69 -7.36 -7.60
N ASN A 129 29.40 -8.59 -8.03
CA ASN A 129 30.40 -9.59 -8.38
C ASN A 129 31.01 -9.39 -9.77
N ASP A 130 30.41 -8.55 -10.63
CA ASP A 130 31.01 -8.15 -11.90
C ASP A 130 32.01 -7.01 -11.67
N PRO A 131 33.32 -7.20 -11.95
CA PRO A 131 34.34 -6.16 -11.78
C PRO A 131 34.01 -4.86 -12.49
N MET A 132 33.34 -4.92 -13.66
CA MET A 132 32.96 -3.73 -14.45
C MET A 132 31.80 -2.94 -13.82
N MET A 133 30.97 -3.60 -12.99
CA MET A 133 29.78 -2.97 -12.38
C MET A 133 29.91 -2.76 -10.87
N SER A 134 30.98 -3.27 -10.25
CA SER A 134 31.23 -3.20 -8.80
C SER A 134 31.11 -1.79 -8.21
N GLN A 135 31.68 -0.78 -8.87
CA GLN A 135 31.57 0.62 -8.44
C GLN A 135 30.13 1.15 -8.62
N GLY A 136 29.45 0.77 -9.71
CA GLY A 136 28.05 1.11 -9.96
C GLY A 136 27.08 0.51 -8.93
N ALA A 137 27.39 -0.67 -8.40
CA ALA A 137 26.59 -1.34 -7.38
C ALA A 137 26.49 -0.52 -6.07
N GLY A 138 27.56 0.20 -5.71
CA GLY A 138 27.56 1.10 -4.56
C GLY A 138 26.61 2.29 -4.75
N TYR A 139 26.70 2.95 -5.92
CA TYR A 139 25.80 4.06 -6.27
C TYR A 139 24.33 3.62 -6.36
N LEU A 140 24.06 2.47 -6.98
CA LEU A 140 22.71 1.92 -7.06
C LEU A 140 22.16 1.60 -5.66
N ASN A 141 22.97 1.01 -4.76
CA ASN A 141 22.54 0.78 -3.38
C ASN A 141 22.14 2.08 -2.68
N ALA A 142 22.92 3.15 -2.85
CA ALA A 142 22.59 4.45 -2.27
C ALA A 142 21.30 5.03 -2.85
N LEU A 143 21.14 5.02 -4.18
CA LEU A 143 19.94 5.51 -4.86
C LEU A 143 18.69 4.72 -4.47
N ILE A 144 18.78 3.40 -4.42
CA ILE A 144 17.69 2.52 -3.98
C ILE A 144 17.35 2.81 -2.53
N GLY A 145 18.36 2.91 -1.66
CA GLY A 145 18.20 3.22 -0.24
C GLY A 145 17.44 4.53 -0.03
N ILE A 146 17.82 5.60 -0.74
CA ILE A 146 17.12 6.89 -0.68
C ILE A 146 15.73 6.78 -1.32
N GLY A 147 15.64 6.18 -2.50
CA GLY A 147 14.42 6.08 -3.30
C GLY A 147 13.28 5.38 -2.57
N MET A 148 13.57 4.34 -1.78
CA MET A 148 12.55 3.62 -1.01
C MET A 148 11.87 4.48 0.07
N TYR A 149 12.48 5.60 0.48
CA TYR A 149 11.88 6.58 1.40
C TYR A 149 11.37 7.81 0.66
N VAL A 150 12.09 8.31 -0.34
CA VAL A 150 11.73 9.54 -1.05
C VAL A 150 10.47 9.37 -1.89
N ILE A 151 10.26 8.22 -2.54
CA ILE A 151 9.06 7.97 -3.35
C ILE A 151 7.76 8.10 -2.52
N PRO A 152 7.60 7.38 -1.38
CA PRO A 152 6.38 7.47 -0.59
C PRO A 152 6.20 8.85 0.04
N LEU A 153 7.29 9.48 0.50
CA LEU A 153 7.25 10.84 1.06
C LEU A 153 6.86 11.89 0.03
N GLY A 154 7.43 11.80 -1.19
CA GLY A 154 7.09 12.68 -2.30
C GLY A 154 5.62 12.54 -2.69
N TRP A 155 5.11 11.31 -2.74
CA TRP A 155 3.70 11.07 -2.98
C TRP A 155 2.81 11.65 -1.86
N LEU A 156 3.18 11.50 -0.59
CA LEU A 156 2.44 12.09 0.54
C LEU A 156 2.41 13.63 0.47
N ALA A 157 3.52 14.26 0.07
CA ALA A 157 3.57 15.70 -0.15
C ALA A 157 2.61 16.12 -1.27
N MET A 158 2.58 15.39 -2.39
CA MET A 158 1.65 15.65 -3.49
C MET A 158 0.19 15.41 -3.10
N LEU A 159 -0.10 14.36 -2.30
CA LEU A 159 -1.43 14.10 -1.76
C LEU A 159 -1.88 15.28 -0.88
N THR A 160 -1.02 15.71 0.04
CA THR A 160 -1.28 16.87 0.90
C THR A 160 -1.53 18.12 0.07
N GLN A 161 -0.69 18.41 -0.91
CA GLN A 161 -0.89 19.54 -1.81
C GLN A 161 -2.25 19.46 -2.53
N SER A 162 -2.68 18.28 -2.97
CA SER A 162 -3.96 18.12 -3.66
C SER A 162 -5.18 18.40 -2.77
N ILE A 163 -5.13 17.96 -1.51
CA ILE A 163 -6.22 18.18 -0.54
C ILE A 163 -6.31 19.65 -0.13
N TRP A 164 -5.17 20.36 -0.07
CA TRP A 164 -5.10 21.75 0.40
C TRP A 164 -5.04 22.77 -0.74
N ALA A 165 -5.13 22.32 -1.99
CA ALA A 165 -5.13 23.20 -3.16
C ALA A 165 -6.38 24.09 -3.23
N HIS A 166 -7.49 23.67 -2.62
CA HIS A 166 -8.72 24.44 -2.53
C HIS A 166 -8.89 25.03 -1.12
N PRO A 167 -9.36 26.29 -1.00
CA PRO A 167 -9.67 26.87 0.30
C PRO A 167 -10.84 26.11 0.94
N PRO A 168 -10.85 25.98 2.29
CA PRO A 168 -11.96 25.34 3.00
C PRO A 168 -13.22 26.15 2.75
N ALA A 169 -14.15 25.62 1.97
CA ALA A 169 -15.44 26.26 1.75
C ALA A 169 -16.48 25.69 2.69
N GLN A 170 -17.36 26.58 3.15
CA GLN A 170 -18.47 26.20 4.01
C GLN A 170 -19.62 25.65 3.14
N GLY A 171 -20.05 24.42 3.44
CA GLY A 171 -21.20 23.78 2.80
C GLY A 171 -20.83 22.64 1.85
N THR A 172 -21.84 22.02 1.25
CA THR A 172 -21.65 20.92 0.30
C THR A 172 -21.24 21.45 -1.08
N PRO A 173 -20.42 20.72 -1.85
CA PRO A 173 -19.99 21.13 -3.19
C PRO A 173 -21.17 21.50 -4.12
N ASP A 174 -22.27 20.75 -4.04
CA ASP A 174 -23.49 21.04 -4.80
C ASP A 174 -24.13 22.38 -4.43
N ARG A 175 -24.09 22.76 -3.15
CA ARG A 175 -24.54 24.08 -2.70
C ARG A 175 -23.62 25.18 -3.20
N LEU A 176 -22.31 24.96 -3.19
CA LEU A 176 -21.34 25.91 -3.75
C LEU A 176 -21.52 26.10 -5.26
N ILE A 177 -21.62 25.01 -6.01
CA ILE A 177 -21.84 25.05 -7.46
C ILE A 177 -23.18 25.72 -7.77
N THR A 178 -24.25 25.35 -7.07
CA THR A 178 -25.57 25.98 -7.22
C THR A 178 -25.49 27.47 -6.91
N ASN A 179 -24.92 27.86 -5.76
CA ASN A 179 -24.81 29.27 -5.36
C ASN A 179 -24.02 30.11 -6.37
N ILE A 180 -22.94 29.58 -6.93
CA ILE A 180 -22.15 30.25 -7.99
C ILE A 180 -22.96 30.34 -9.29
N ARG A 181 -23.63 29.26 -9.71
CA ARG A 181 -24.44 29.23 -10.94
C ARG A 181 -25.70 30.10 -10.86
N THR A 182 -26.26 30.30 -9.67
CA THR A 182 -27.42 31.16 -9.43
C THR A 182 -27.04 32.61 -9.12
N ARG A 183 -25.74 32.92 -8.99
CA ARG A 183 -25.26 34.27 -8.72
C ARG A 183 -25.61 35.17 -9.91
N GLY A 184 -26.43 36.19 -9.68
CA GLY A 184 -26.91 37.12 -10.72
C GLY A 184 -28.22 36.72 -11.42
N LYS A 185 -28.89 35.63 -11.01
CA LYS A 185 -30.21 35.23 -11.51
C LYS A 185 -31.36 35.52 -10.50
N ARG A 186 -31.16 36.48 -9.60
CA ARG A 186 -32.22 37.01 -8.74
C ARG A 186 -32.57 38.41 -9.16
#